data_AF-A0A9Q1BPE2-F1
#
_entry.id   AF-A0A9Q1BPE2-F1
#
_cell.length_a   1.000
_cell.length_b   1.000
_cell.length_c   1.000
_cell.angle_alpha   90.00
_cell.angle_beta   90.00
_cell.angle_gamma   90.00
#
_symmetry.space_group_name_H-M   'P 1'
#
loop_
_entity.id
_entity.type
_entity.pdbx_description
1 polymer ?
#
loop_
_entity_poly.entity_id
_entity_poly.type
_entity_poly.pdbx_seq_one_letter_code
_entity_poly.pdbx_strand_id
1 'polypeptide(L)'
;MLAAQTSLEEFVCSLYGQSVCQNGNEARYNIFKLNARSESAMPPNQDALRKHILRANYQAAIHKACLKQFPDVPSPIGHGWVISENELSIDWMDLPPAPSGILEYVQCSCKKSKCRQRTCSCTQSGLPCTDLCKCKDCDNAVEVNEIDDIEEYYSEEGDL
;
A
#
# COMPACT_ATOMS: atom_id res chain seq x y z
N MET A 1 -5.20 13.17 -20.82
CA MET A 1 -5.38 12.10 -19.80
C MET A 1 -4.75 12.51 -18.47
N LEU A 2 -3.46 12.88 -18.44
CA LEU A 2 -2.77 13.36 -17.22
C LEU A 2 -3.44 14.55 -16.52
N ALA A 3 -3.82 15.60 -17.25
CA ALA A 3 -4.44 16.80 -16.63
C ALA A 3 -5.77 16.52 -15.90
N ALA A 4 -6.58 15.58 -16.39
CA ALA A 4 -7.85 15.22 -15.75
C ALA A 4 -7.63 14.43 -14.46
N GLN A 5 -6.55 13.64 -14.40
CA GLN A 5 -6.17 12.90 -13.20
C GLN A 5 -5.67 13.87 -12.10
N THR A 6 -4.86 14.86 -12.47
CA THR A 6 -4.38 15.90 -11.54
C THR A 6 -5.53 16.69 -10.92
N SER A 7 -6.52 17.15 -11.72
CA SER A 7 -7.66 17.90 -11.17
C SER A 7 -8.54 17.07 -10.21
N LEU A 8 -8.65 15.75 -10.43
CA LEU A 8 -9.38 14.88 -9.51
C LEU A 8 -8.61 14.64 -8.21
N GLU A 9 -7.28 14.52 -8.28
CA GLU A 9 -6.44 14.42 -7.08
C GLU A 9 -6.53 15.70 -6.22
N GLU A 10 -6.48 16.88 -6.84
CA GLU A 10 -6.68 18.17 -6.16
C GLU A 10 -8.07 18.29 -5.51
N PHE A 11 -9.11 17.79 -6.19
CA PHE A 11 -10.46 17.72 -5.65
C PHE A 11 -10.51 16.84 -4.39
N VAL A 12 -9.92 15.64 -4.44
CA VAL A 12 -9.84 14.76 -3.26
C VAL A 12 -9.03 15.42 -2.14
N CYS A 13 -7.89 16.05 -2.44
CA CYS A 13 -7.13 16.78 -1.43
C CYS A 13 -8.00 17.85 -0.75
N SER A 14 -8.77 18.61 -1.52
CA SER A 14 -9.69 19.62 -1.02
C SER A 14 -10.81 19.04 -0.15
N LEU A 15 -11.35 17.87 -0.50
CA LEU A 15 -12.38 17.16 0.28
C LEU A 15 -11.90 16.81 1.69
N TYR A 16 -10.60 16.53 1.84
CA TYR A 16 -9.96 16.25 3.13
C TYR A 16 -9.32 17.49 3.79
N GLY A 17 -9.68 18.69 3.34
CA GLY A 17 -9.17 19.96 3.91
C GLY A 17 -7.70 20.26 3.59
N GLN A 18 -7.14 19.61 2.58
CA GLN A 18 -5.74 19.77 2.12
C GLN A 18 -5.68 20.48 0.77
N SER A 19 -6.37 21.63 0.62
CA SER A 19 -6.51 22.35 -0.67
C SER A 19 -5.21 22.87 -1.29
N VAL A 20 -4.10 22.86 -0.55
CA VAL A 20 -2.77 23.26 -1.03
C VAL A 20 -2.02 22.09 -1.68
N CYS A 21 -2.44 20.85 -1.40
CA CYS A 21 -1.79 19.65 -1.91
C CYS A 21 -2.27 19.33 -3.32
N GLN A 22 -1.36 18.85 -4.16
CA GLN A 22 -1.67 18.46 -5.55
C GLN A 22 -1.83 16.95 -5.73
N ASN A 23 -1.45 16.15 -4.74
CA ASN A 23 -1.55 14.70 -4.79
C ASN A 23 -1.97 14.11 -3.43
N GLY A 24 -2.60 12.94 -3.49
CA GLY A 24 -3.14 12.27 -2.31
C GLY A 24 -2.08 11.86 -1.28
N ASN A 25 -0.86 11.56 -1.70
CA ASN A 25 0.22 11.16 -0.78
C ASN A 25 0.69 12.31 0.10
N GLU A 26 0.81 13.52 -0.47
CA GLU A 26 1.13 14.74 0.28
C GLU A 26 0.02 15.08 1.28
N ALA A 27 -1.24 14.99 0.86
CA ALA A 27 -2.39 15.21 1.75
C ALA A 27 -2.39 14.21 2.92
N ARG A 28 -2.13 12.93 2.65
CA ARG A 28 -1.97 11.88 3.68
C ARG A 28 -0.84 12.20 4.65
N TYR A 29 0.33 12.60 4.14
CA TYR A 29 1.46 12.97 4.98
C TYR A 29 1.15 14.16 5.89
N ASN A 30 0.47 15.18 5.36
CA ASN A 30 0.07 16.35 6.13
C ASN A 30 -0.92 16.00 7.24
N ILE A 31 -1.94 15.19 6.96
CA ILE A 31 -2.91 14.73 7.95
C ILE A 31 -2.24 13.86 9.02
N PHE A 32 -1.31 12.98 8.61
CA PHE A 32 -0.53 12.17 9.54
C PHE A 32 0.30 13.02 10.52
N LYS A 33 0.93 14.10 10.05
CA LYS A 33 1.67 15.05 10.90
C LYS A 33 0.78 15.75 11.93
N LEU A 34 -0.51 15.93 11.64
CA LEU A 34 -1.47 16.53 12.56
C LEU A 34 -1.96 15.57 13.66
N ASN A 35 -1.38 14.37 13.77
CA ASN A 35 -1.81 13.28 14.66
C ASN A 35 -3.26 12.80 14.44
N ALA A 36 -3.88 13.15 13.31
CA ALA A 36 -5.16 12.60 12.87
C ALA A 36 -4.91 11.24 12.18
N ARG A 37 -4.60 10.21 12.98
CA ARG A 37 -4.13 8.90 12.49
C ARG A 37 -5.26 7.88 12.28
N SER A 38 -6.52 8.27 12.37
CA SER A 38 -7.61 7.34 12.11
C SER A 38 -7.72 7.08 10.60
N GLU A 39 -7.91 5.81 10.24
CA GLU A 39 -8.04 5.39 8.85
C GLU A 39 -9.15 6.15 8.11
N SER A 40 -10.29 6.38 8.79
CA SER A 40 -11.42 7.14 8.26
C SER A 40 -11.15 8.62 8.00
N ALA A 41 -10.12 9.20 8.64
CA ALA A 41 -9.76 10.61 8.47
C ALA A 41 -8.72 10.82 7.36
N MET A 42 -8.11 9.74 6.87
CA MET A 42 -7.06 9.80 5.87
C MET A 42 -7.66 9.74 4.45
N PRO A 43 -7.20 10.58 3.50
CA PRO A 43 -7.53 10.40 2.09
C PRO A 43 -6.95 9.10 1.57
N PRO A 44 -7.50 8.49 0.51
CA PRO A 44 -6.86 7.36 -0.16
C PRO A 44 -5.43 7.73 -0.57
N ASN A 45 -4.53 6.75 -0.60
CA ASN A 45 -3.22 6.99 -1.20
C ASN A 45 -3.37 7.23 -2.70
N GLN A 46 -2.39 7.88 -3.31
CA GLN A 46 -2.46 8.29 -4.72
C GLN A 46 -2.72 7.10 -5.66
N ASP A 47 -2.11 5.96 -5.36
CA ASP A 47 -2.21 4.77 -6.20
C ASP A 47 -3.61 4.14 -6.17
N ALA A 48 -4.15 3.94 -4.96
CA ALA A 48 -5.53 3.49 -4.74
C ALA A 48 -6.55 4.48 -5.32
N LEU A 49 -6.28 5.79 -5.18
CA LEU A 49 -7.14 6.84 -5.74
C LEU A 49 -7.20 6.76 -7.26
N ARG A 50 -6.07 6.54 -7.94
CA ARG A 50 -6.03 6.35 -9.40
C ARG A 50 -6.87 5.16 -9.83
N LYS A 51 -6.75 4.01 -9.16
CA LYS A 51 -7.60 2.83 -9.44
C LYS A 51 -9.08 3.14 -9.26
N HIS A 52 -9.44 3.87 -8.20
CA HIS A 52 -10.82 4.31 -7.97
C HIS A 52 -11.34 5.25 -9.07
N ILE A 53 -10.53 6.22 -9.51
CA ILE A 53 -10.87 7.13 -10.61
C ILE A 53 -11.16 6.36 -11.90
N LEU A 54 -10.32 5.38 -12.25
CA LEU A 54 -10.53 4.53 -13.42
C LEU A 54 -11.88 3.80 -13.35
N ARG A 55 -12.21 3.23 -12.17
CA ARG A 55 -13.48 2.53 -11.96
C ARG A 55 -14.68 3.45 -12.09
N ALA A 56 -14.63 4.60 -11.42
CA ALA A 56 -15.70 5.59 -11.43
C ALA A 56 -15.95 6.12 -12.86
N ASN A 57 -14.87 6.37 -13.61
CA ASN A 57 -14.96 6.80 -15.01
C ASN A 57 -15.63 5.75 -15.90
N TYR A 58 -15.22 4.48 -15.77
CA TYR A 58 -15.85 3.38 -16.51
C TYR A 58 -17.34 3.26 -16.17
N GLN A 59 -17.71 3.25 -14.89
CA GLN A 59 -19.11 3.20 -14.46
C GLN A 59 -19.92 4.37 -15.03
N ALA A 60 -19.37 5.60 -14.99
CA ALA A 60 -20.02 6.77 -15.57
C ALA A 60 -20.21 6.65 -17.08
N ALA A 61 -19.23 6.08 -17.80
CA ALA A 61 -19.32 5.84 -19.24
C ALA A 61 -20.45 4.85 -19.59
N ILE A 62 -20.58 3.75 -18.81
CA ILE A 62 -21.68 2.80 -18.96
C ILE A 62 -23.03 3.47 -18.68
N HIS A 63 -23.13 4.22 -17.57
CA HIS A 63 -24.36 4.92 -17.21
C HIS A 63 -24.79 5.95 -18.25
N LYS A 64 -23.84 6.63 -18.91
CA LYS A 64 -24.13 7.57 -20.00
C LYS A 64 -24.80 6.89 -21.21
N ALA A 65 -24.62 5.58 -21.37
CA ALA A 65 -25.23 4.80 -22.43
C ALA A 65 -26.57 4.15 -22.04
N CYS A 66 -27.14 4.46 -20.87
CA CYS A 66 -28.32 3.76 -20.31
C CYS A 66 -29.58 3.76 -21.19
N LEU A 67 -29.71 4.73 -22.11
CA LEU A 67 -30.84 4.82 -23.03
C LEU A 67 -30.63 4.08 -24.36
N LYS A 68 -29.42 3.54 -24.60
CA LYS A 68 -29.16 2.72 -25.78
C LYS A 68 -29.64 1.30 -25.51
N GLN A 69 -30.49 0.77 -26.38
CA GLN A 69 -31.02 -0.59 -26.26
C GLN A 69 -29.90 -1.66 -26.31
N PHE A 70 -28.88 -1.43 -27.13
CA PHE A 70 -27.70 -2.29 -27.27
C PHE A 70 -26.44 -1.44 -27.14
N PRO A 71 -26.03 -1.09 -25.91
CA PRO A 71 -24.82 -0.30 -25.72
C PRO A 71 -23.59 -1.16 -26.04
N ASP A 72 -22.63 -0.57 -26.75
CA ASP A 72 -21.29 -1.15 -26.86
C ASP A 72 -20.56 -0.93 -25.53
N VAL A 73 -20.24 -2.03 -24.86
CA VAL A 73 -19.65 -2.04 -23.51
C VAL A 73 -18.20 -2.45 -23.63
N PRO A 74 -17.24 -1.54 -23.41
CA PRO A 74 -15.83 -1.88 -23.43
C PRO A 74 -15.48 -2.81 -22.26
N SER A 75 -14.36 -3.53 -22.36
CA SER A 75 -13.90 -4.40 -21.27
C SER A 75 -13.61 -3.59 -19.99
N PRO A 76 -14.00 -4.08 -18.80
CA PRO A 76 -13.65 -3.46 -17.53
C PRO A 76 -12.16 -3.62 -17.18
N ILE A 77 -11.45 -4.57 -17.80
CA ILE A 77 -10.03 -4.83 -17.52
C ILE A 77 -9.21 -3.57 -17.84
N GLY A 78 -8.31 -3.20 -16.93
CA GLY A 78 -7.49 -2.00 -17.05
C GLY A 78 -8.22 -0.70 -16.65
N HIS A 79 -9.52 -0.76 -16.37
CA HIS A 79 -10.29 0.35 -15.82
C HIS A 79 -10.42 0.26 -14.29
N GLY A 80 -9.41 -0.31 -13.62
CA GLY A 80 -9.42 -0.58 -12.18
C GLY A 80 -10.13 -1.89 -11.81
N TRP A 81 -10.27 -2.80 -12.77
CA TRP A 81 -10.56 -4.21 -12.58
C TRP A 81 -9.51 -5.08 -13.28
N VAL A 82 -9.34 -6.29 -12.78
CA VAL A 82 -8.50 -7.36 -13.34
C VAL A 82 -9.28 -8.68 -13.32
N ILE A 83 -8.80 -9.68 -14.06
CA ILE A 83 -9.32 -11.04 -13.94
C ILE A 83 -8.40 -11.80 -12.98
N SER A 84 -8.97 -12.35 -11.92
CA SER A 84 -8.29 -13.23 -10.98
C SER A 84 -9.12 -14.50 -10.85
N GLU A 85 -8.50 -15.67 -10.98
CA GLU A 85 -9.21 -16.96 -10.86
C GLU A 85 -10.44 -17.09 -11.78
N ASN A 86 -10.33 -16.59 -13.02
CA ASN A 86 -11.43 -16.51 -14.00
C ASN A 86 -12.63 -15.64 -13.56
N GLU A 87 -12.51 -14.88 -12.48
CA GLU A 87 -13.52 -13.95 -11.99
C GLU A 87 -13.04 -12.50 -12.13
N LEU A 88 -14.00 -11.58 -12.31
CA LEU A 88 -13.71 -10.15 -12.35
C LEU A 88 -13.49 -9.65 -10.90
N SER A 89 -12.29 -9.19 -10.59
CA SER A 89 -11.91 -8.69 -9.28
C SER A 89 -11.56 -7.20 -9.33
N ILE A 90 -11.60 -6.55 -8.17
CA ILE A 90 -11.20 -5.15 -8.05
C ILE A 90 -9.68 -5.09 -8.02
N ASP A 91 -9.13 -4.27 -8.92
CA ASP A 91 -7.73 -3.91 -8.93
C ASP A 91 -7.51 -2.75 -7.94
N TRP A 92 -7.02 -3.08 -6.75
CA TRP A 92 -6.98 -2.14 -5.62
C TRP A 92 -5.85 -1.12 -5.73
N MET A 93 -4.64 -1.58 -6.06
CA MET A 93 -3.38 -0.82 -6.04
C MET A 93 -2.36 -1.54 -6.94
N ASP A 94 -1.45 -0.79 -7.57
CA ASP A 94 -0.26 -1.32 -8.26
C ASP A 94 0.95 -1.46 -7.32
N LEU A 95 0.99 -0.68 -6.24
CA LEU A 95 2.08 -0.68 -5.28
C LEU A 95 1.77 -1.56 -4.06
N PRO A 96 2.78 -2.18 -3.44
CA PRO A 96 2.57 -2.95 -2.22
C PRO A 96 2.04 -2.04 -1.08
N PRO A 97 1.25 -2.58 -0.14
CA PRO A 97 0.67 -1.79 0.96
C PRO A 97 1.69 -1.04 1.82
N ALA A 98 2.92 -1.57 1.93
CA ALA A 98 4.03 -0.95 2.61
C ALA A 98 5.35 -1.26 1.86
N PRO A 99 6.35 -0.36 1.90
CA PRO A 99 7.68 -0.66 1.38
C PRO A 99 8.31 -1.85 2.13
N SER A 100 8.94 -2.76 1.41
CA SER A 100 9.61 -3.95 1.98
C SER A 100 10.65 -3.58 3.05
N GLY A 101 11.43 -2.52 2.82
CA GLY A 101 12.47 -2.05 3.74
C GLY A 101 11.96 -1.47 5.07
N ILE A 102 10.64 -1.33 5.28
CA ILE A 102 10.14 -0.80 6.57
C ILE A 102 10.44 -1.73 7.75
N LEU A 103 10.53 -3.04 7.48
CA LEU A 103 10.83 -4.05 8.48
C LEU A 103 12.28 -3.95 8.97
N GLU A 104 13.20 -3.45 8.14
CA GLU A 104 14.61 -3.24 8.52
C GLU A 104 14.75 -2.24 9.67
N TYR A 105 13.83 -1.29 9.79
CA TYR A 105 13.82 -0.28 10.85
C TYR A 105 13.26 -0.79 12.18
N VAL A 106 12.74 -2.02 12.23
CA VAL A 106 12.30 -2.64 13.48
C VAL A 106 13.53 -2.93 14.34
N GLN A 107 13.56 -2.34 15.53
CA GLN A 107 14.67 -2.52 16.47
C GLN A 107 14.17 -2.86 17.86
N CYS A 108 15.01 -3.58 18.62
CA CYS A 108 14.81 -3.82 20.04
C CYS A 108 15.94 -3.21 20.88
N SER A 109 15.75 -3.14 22.20
CA SER A 109 16.76 -2.67 23.16
C SER A 109 16.94 -3.65 24.33
N CYS A 110 16.75 -4.95 24.06
CA CYS A 110 16.76 -6.01 25.06
C CYS A 110 18.11 -6.14 25.77
N LYS A 111 18.10 -6.14 27.11
CA LYS A 111 19.34 -6.19 27.92
C LYS A 111 19.63 -7.54 28.59
N LYS A 112 18.60 -8.35 28.81
CA LYS A 112 18.69 -9.58 29.64
C LYS A 112 18.20 -10.84 28.93
N SER A 113 17.21 -10.71 28.05
CA SER A 113 16.55 -11.85 27.40
C SER A 113 17.34 -12.47 26.26
N LYS A 114 18.46 -11.86 25.86
CA LYS A 114 19.24 -12.24 24.65
C LYS A 114 18.37 -12.39 23.39
N CYS A 115 17.23 -11.69 23.36
CA CYS A 115 16.23 -11.79 22.30
C CYS A 115 15.65 -13.20 22.09
N ARG A 116 15.62 -14.07 23.11
CA ARG A 116 14.97 -15.40 23.03
C ARG A 116 13.50 -15.42 23.45
N GLN A 117 13.05 -14.35 24.11
CA GLN A 117 11.73 -14.29 24.72
C GLN A 117 10.84 -13.31 23.96
N ARG A 118 9.53 -13.54 23.99
CA ARG A 118 8.50 -12.63 23.42
C ARG A 118 8.45 -11.24 24.07
N THR A 119 9.27 -10.97 25.08
CA THR A 119 9.53 -9.62 25.61
C THR A 119 10.41 -8.77 24.67
N CYS A 120 11.06 -9.40 23.68
CA CYS A 120 11.72 -8.72 22.56
C CYS A 120 10.70 -8.44 21.45
N SER A 121 10.65 -7.19 20.98
CA SER A 121 9.79 -6.78 19.86
C SER A 121 10.11 -7.54 18.57
N CYS A 122 11.40 -7.75 18.24
CA CYS A 122 11.81 -8.50 17.05
C CYS A 122 11.28 -9.94 17.11
N THR A 123 11.55 -10.67 18.20
CA THR A 123 11.07 -12.04 18.41
C THR A 123 9.54 -12.12 18.43
N GLN A 124 8.86 -11.14 19.04
CA GLN A 124 7.40 -11.10 19.06
C GLN A 124 6.82 -10.91 17.66
N SER A 125 7.47 -10.11 16.83
CA SER A 125 7.11 -9.87 15.42
C SER A 125 7.58 -10.96 14.46
N GLY A 126 8.26 -12.00 14.96
CA GLY A 126 8.83 -13.06 14.11
C GLY A 126 9.99 -12.58 13.22
N LEU A 127 10.63 -11.48 13.58
CA LEU A 127 11.75 -10.90 12.84
C LEU A 127 13.08 -11.19 13.53
N PRO A 128 14.15 -11.44 12.76
CA PRO A 128 15.49 -11.46 13.32
C PRO A 128 15.91 -10.07 13.80
N CYS A 129 16.82 -10.02 14.75
CA CYS A 129 17.48 -8.78 15.14
C CYS A 129 18.49 -8.38 14.06
N THR A 130 18.40 -7.12 13.65
CA THR A 130 19.32 -6.46 12.72
C THR A 130 20.37 -5.64 13.46
N ASP A 131 21.36 -5.10 12.74
CA ASP A 131 22.37 -4.18 13.30
C ASP A 131 21.79 -2.88 13.88
N LEU A 132 20.53 -2.55 13.57
CA LEU A 132 19.82 -1.42 14.17
C LEU A 132 19.38 -1.72 15.61
N CYS A 133 19.39 -2.99 16.05
CA CYS A 133 19.02 -3.38 17.40
C CYS A 133 20.08 -2.96 18.42
N LYS A 134 19.62 -2.40 19.55
CA LYS A 134 20.46 -1.99 20.68
C LYS A 134 20.51 -3.06 21.78
N CYS A 135 20.25 -4.31 21.43
CA CYS A 135 20.26 -5.43 22.36
C CYS A 135 21.69 -5.83 22.75
N LYS A 136 21.84 -6.49 23.91
CA LYS A 136 23.11 -7.05 24.37
C LYS A 136 23.09 -8.57 24.29
N ASP A 137 24.21 -9.15 23.87
CA ASP A 137 24.42 -10.59 23.74
C ASP A 137 23.25 -11.27 23.00
N CYS A 138 22.99 -10.82 21.77
CA CYS A 138 21.82 -11.22 20.99
C CYS A 138 21.97 -12.65 20.44
N ASP A 139 20.95 -13.49 20.67
CA ASP A 139 20.85 -14.83 20.10
C ASP A 139 19.77 -14.92 18.99
N ASN A 140 19.24 -13.77 18.53
CA ASN A 140 18.18 -13.68 17.51
C ASN A 140 18.68 -13.03 16.21
N ALA A 141 20.00 -12.99 15.97
CA ALA A 141 20.54 -12.54 14.68
C ALA A 141 20.53 -13.71 13.68
N VAL A 142 20.37 -13.41 12.38
CA VAL A 142 20.51 -14.43 11.32
C VAL A 142 21.99 -14.67 11.04
N GLU A 143 22.40 -15.92 10.80
CA GLU A 143 23.68 -16.20 10.18
C GLU A 143 23.59 -15.90 8.67
N VAL A 144 24.60 -15.25 8.12
CA VAL A 144 24.64 -14.65 6.77
C VAL A 144 24.41 -15.67 5.62
N ASN A 145 24.34 -16.97 5.91
CA ASN A 145 24.23 -18.03 4.92
C ASN A 145 22.78 -18.40 4.52
N GLU A 146 21.75 -17.79 5.12
CA GLU A 146 20.33 -18.06 4.84
C GLU A 146 19.61 -16.89 4.13
N ILE A 147 20.35 -15.88 3.66
CA ILE A 147 19.78 -14.68 3.01
C ILE A 147 19.34 -14.99 1.57
N ASP A 148 19.97 -15.97 0.91
CA ASP A 148 19.67 -16.36 -0.47
C ASP A 148 18.26 -16.99 -0.62
N ASP A 149 17.72 -17.61 0.44
CA ASP A 149 16.40 -18.26 0.41
C ASP A 149 15.24 -17.28 0.70
N ILE A 150 15.52 -16.09 1.24
CA ILE A 150 14.48 -15.08 1.51
C ILE A 150 14.15 -14.28 0.26
N GLU A 151 15.12 -14.04 -0.63
CA GLU A 151 14.86 -13.40 -1.93
C GLU A 151 13.97 -14.26 -2.84
N GLU A 152 14.07 -15.59 -2.75
CA GLU A 152 13.23 -16.51 -3.53
C GLU A 152 11.76 -16.49 -3.07
N TYR A 153 11.49 -16.36 -1.77
CA TYR A 153 10.12 -16.21 -1.23
C TYR A 153 9.43 -14.89 -1.65
N TYR A 154 10.18 -13.83 -1.94
CA TYR A 154 9.62 -12.54 -2.37
C TYR A 154 9.66 -12.31 -3.90
N SER A 155 10.22 -13.24 -4.67
CA SER A 155 10.34 -13.12 -6.13
C SER A 155 9.30 -13.93 -6.91
N GLU A 156 8.60 -14.90 -6.31
CA GLU A 156 7.70 -15.81 -7.03
C GLU A 156 6.26 -15.31 -7.28
N GLU A 157 5.81 -14.17 -6.72
CA GLU A 157 4.48 -13.60 -7.05
C GLU A 157 4.56 -12.35 -7.94
N GLY A 158 5.51 -12.35 -8.87
CA GLY A 158 5.68 -11.30 -9.87
C GLY A 158 5.80 -11.86 -11.28
N ASP A 159 4.81 -12.63 -11.75
CA ASP A 159 4.57 -12.86 -13.18
C ASP A 159 3.16 -13.42 -13.41
N LEU A 160 2.21 -12.52 -13.73
CA LEU A 160 1.15 -12.65 -14.76
C LEU A 160 0.30 -11.38 -14.86
#